data_AF-A0A6A4QJM3-F1
#
_entry.id   AF-A0A6A4QJM3-F1
#
_cell.length_a   1.000
_cell.length_b   1.000
_cell.length_c   1.000
_cell.angle_alpha   90.00
_cell.angle_beta   90.00
_cell.angle_gamma   90.00
#
_symmetry.space_group_name_H-M   'P 1'
#
loop_
_entity.id
_entity.type
_entity.pdbx_description
1 polymer ?
#
loop_
_entity_poly.entity_id
_entity_poly.type
_entity_poly.pdbx_seq_one_letter_code
_entity_poly.pdbx_strand_id
1 'polypeptide(L)'
;MAFFLPSHLLSLAMMFFYTTHNMLAQLPQTNGTNFSCPVDSLPFCDTYVTYFAQSPNFLSLINISDLFDTNPLSIASGNMKNEFDNFTTSQLLVIPVTCTSTGKTFLLLKLNML
;
A
#
# COMPACT_ATOMS: atom_id res chain seq x y z
N MET A 1 -52.43 6.30 12.73
CA MET A 1 -51.99 7.65 12.31
C MET A 1 -50.71 7.47 11.51
N ALA A 2 -50.76 7.65 10.19
CA ALA A 2 -49.60 7.47 9.34
C ALA A 2 -48.74 8.74 9.40
N PHE A 3 -47.52 8.63 9.91
CA PHE A 3 -46.56 9.74 9.93
C PHE A 3 -46.02 9.94 8.52
N PHE A 4 -46.57 10.92 7.79
CA PHE A 4 -45.98 11.41 6.54
C PHE A 4 -44.74 12.23 6.89
N LEU A 5 -43.56 11.60 6.83
CA LEU A 5 -42.33 12.37 6.80
C LEU A 5 -42.23 13.07 5.43
N PRO A 6 -42.07 14.40 5.39
CA PRO A 6 -41.93 15.12 4.13
C PRO A 6 -40.67 14.65 3.38
N SER A 7 -40.81 14.44 2.07
CA SER A 7 -39.77 13.91 1.17
C SER A 7 -38.44 14.66 1.27
N HIS A 8 -38.49 15.95 1.58
CA HIS A 8 -37.32 16.81 1.79
C HIS A 8 -36.48 16.42 3.02
N LEU A 9 -37.11 15.95 4.10
CA LEU A 9 -36.38 15.49 5.30
C LEU A 9 -35.71 14.14 5.03
N LEU A 10 -36.35 13.28 4.22
CA LEU A 10 -35.78 12.00 3.81
C LEU A 10 -34.56 12.19 2.89
N SER A 11 -34.64 13.13 1.95
CA SER A 11 -33.50 13.44 1.06
C SER A 11 -32.33 14.05 1.82
N LEU A 12 -32.60 14.92 2.80
CA LEU A 12 -31.55 15.50 3.65
C LEU A 12 -30.86 14.39 4.46
N ALA A 13 -31.63 13.49 5.07
CA ALA A 13 -31.09 12.38 5.84
C ALA A 13 -30.17 11.49 5.00
N MET A 14 -30.57 11.14 3.78
CA MET A 14 -29.75 10.35 2.85
C MET A 14 -28.42 11.04 2.49
N MET A 15 -28.43 12.36 2.27
CA MET A 15 -27.21 13.13 2.00
C MET A 15 -26.26 13.17 3.21
N PHE A 16 -26.80 13.27 4.43
CA PHE A 16 -26.01 13.19 5.67
C PHE A 16 -25.39 11.79 5.87
N PHE A 17 -26.13 10.71 5.60
CA PHE A 17 -25.57 9.36 5.65
C PHE A 17 -24.48 9.16 4.59
N TYR A 18 -24.68 9.68 3.37
CA TYR A 18 -23.68 9.59 2.30
C TYR A 18 -22.38 10.32 2.64
N THR A 19 -22.43 11.52 3.22
CA THR A 19 -21.21 12.26 3.61
C THR A 19 -20.47 11.63 4.79
N THR A 20 -21.19 11.02 5.74
CA THR A 20 -20.56 10.31 6.88
C THR A 20 -19.89 8.99 6.49
N HIS A 21 -20.38 8.28 5.46
CA HIS A 21 -19.75 7.05 4.97
C HIS A 21 -18.45 7.28 4.19
N ASN A 22 -18.18 8.49 3.71
CA ASN A 22 -16.95 8.82 3.00
C ASN A 22 -15.75 9.11 3.93
N MET A 23 -15.94 9.07 5.26
CA MET A 23 -14.89 9.33 6.26
C MET A 23 -14.35 8.07 6.95
N LEU A 24 -14.57 6.87 6.40
CA LEU A 24 -14.07 5.60 6.98
C LEU A 24 -12.98 4.91 6.14
N ALA A 25 -12.53 5.52 5.05
CA ALA A 25 -11.48 4.98 4.19
C ALA A 25 -10.05 5.45 4.56
N GLN A 26 -9.90 6.42 5.47
CA GLN A 26 -8.60 6.75 6.03
C GLN A 26 -8.41 5.97 7.32
N LEU A 27 -8.04 4.69 7.16
CA LEU A 27 -7.26 4.03 8.20
C LEU A 27 -6.03 4.95 8.39
N PRO A 28 -5.80 5.57 9.56
CA PRO A 28 -4.47 6.09 9.84
C PRO A 28 -3.56 4.89 9.62
N GLN A 29 -2.54 5.01 8.78
CA GLN A 29 -1.55 3.95 8.61
C GLN A 29 -0.80 3.77 9.95
N THR A 30 -1.46 3.12 10.91
CA THR A 30 -0.93 2.64 12.18
C THR A 30 -0.63 1.14 12.06
N ASN A 31 -0.45 0.66 10.83
CA ASN A 31 0.14 -0.64 10.52
C ASN A 31 1.60 -0.47 10.08
N GLY A 32 2.28 0.56 10.59
CA GLY A 32 3.73 0.47 10.74
C GLY A 32 3.97 -0.57 11.82
N THR A 33 4.28 -1.80 11.43
CA THR A 33 4.87 -2.79 12.33
C THR A 33 6.07 -2.13 13.00
N ASN A 34 5.95 -1.78 14.29
CA ASN A 34 7.01 -1.23 15.12
C ASN A 34 8.08 -2.32 15.34
N PHE A 35 8.87 -2.58 14.31
CA PHE A 35 10.00 -3.48 14.42
C PHE A 35 11.09 -2.75 15.20
N SER A 36 11.39 -3.27 16.40
CA SER A 36 12.52 -2.81 17.19
C SER A 36 13.80 -3.42 16.63
N CYS A 37 14.69 -2.59 16.11
CA CYS A 37 16.04 -3.00 15.77
C CYS A 37 16.87 -3.17 17.06
N PRO A 38 17.54 -4.32 17.28
CA PRO A 38 18.51 -4.45 18.36
C PRO A 38 19.58 -3.36 18.30
N VAL A 39 20.09 -2.91 19.45
CA VAL A 39 21.10 -1.82 19.53
C VAL A 39 22.37 -2.14 18.71
N ASP A 40 22.69 -3.42 18.54
CA ASP A 40 23.85 -3.90 17.77
C ASP A 40 23.52 -4.32 16.33
N SER A 41 22.31 -4.01 15.85
CA SER A 41 21.91 -4.38 14.48
C SER A 41 22.60 -3.50 13.44
N LEU A 42 22.86 -4.09 12.26
CA LEU A 42 23.34 -3.32 11.12
C LEU A 42 22.35 -2.19 10.80
N PRO A 43 22.85 -1.01 10.37
CA PRO A 43 22.00 0.13 10.03
C PRO A 43 21.05 -0.18 8.84
N PHE A 44 21.32 -1.24 8.10
CA PHE A 44 20.57 -1.72 6.95
C PHE A 44 20.22 -3.21 7.09
N CYS A 45 19.07 -3.62 6.56
CA CYS A 45 18.72 -5.02 6.42
C CYS A 45 18.07 -5.30 5.07
N ASP A 46 18.34 -6.48 4.52
CA ASP A 46 17.63 -6.97 3.34
C ASP A 46 16.38 -7.71 3.80
N THR A 47 15.21 -7.32 3.27
CA THR A 47 13.94 -7.94 3.60
C THR A 47 13.03 -7.98 2.37
N TYR A 48 11.85 -8.56 2.53
CA TYR A 48 10.84 -8.68 1.48
C TYR A 48 9.52 -8.11 1.94
N VAL A 49 8.81 -7.46 1.02
CA VAL A 49 7.45 -6.97 1.24
C VAL A 49 6.50 -7.59 0.22
N THR A 50 5.27 -7.83 0.66
CA THR A 50 4.20 -8.24 -0.23
C THR A 50 3.48 -7.01 -0.78
N TYR A 51 3.39 -6.91 -2.10
CA TYR A 51 2.74 -5.82 -2.81
C TYR A 51 1.64 -6.38 -3.71
N PHE A 52 0.48 -5.72 -3.74
CA PHE A 52 -0.58 -6.05 -4.69
C PHE A 52 -0.48 -5.11 -5.89
N ALA A 53 -0.30 -5.66 -7.10
CA ALA A 53 -0.19 -4.88 -8.33
C ALA A 53 -1.46 -4.07 -8.61
N GLN A 54 -1.32 -2.79 -8.95
CA GLN A 54 -2.45 -1.87 -9.11
C GLN A 54 -2.47 -1.22 -10.50
N SER A 55 -3.59 -1.40 -11.20
CA SER A 55 -3.89 -0.68 -12.43
C SER A 55 -4.24 0.79 -12.15
N PRO A 56 -3.94 1.74 -13.06
CA PRO A 56 -3.26 1.57 -14.34
C PRO A 56 -1.74 1.70 -14.26
N ASN A 57 -1.20 2.30 -13.20
CA ASN A 57 0.17 2.81 -13.19
C ASN A 57 1.20 1.85 -12.59
N PHE A 58 0.80 0.76 -11.94
CA PHE A 58 1.73 -0.13 -11.21
C PHE A 58 1.50 -1.61 -11.55
N LEU A 59 1.43 -1.89 -12.86
CA LEU A 59 1.34 -3.25 -13.41
C LEU A 59 2.61 -3.68 -14.16
N SER A 60 3.49 -2.74 -14.52
CA SER A 60 4.75 -3.08 -15.19
C SER A 60 5.85 -3.29 -14.15
N LEU A 61 6.81 -4.16 -14.49
CA LEU A 61 7.98 -4.41 -13.68
C LEU A 61 8.79 -3.13 -13.42
N ILE A 62 8.90 -2.27 -14.43
CA ILE A 62 9.61 -0.99 -14.35
C ILE A 62 8.93 -0.05 -13.36
N ASN A 63 7.62 0.15 -13.46
CA ASN A 63 6.93 1.10 -12.59
C ASN A 63 6.94 0.65 -11.12
N ILE A 64 6.90 -0.65 -10.87
CA ILE A 64 7.02 -1.22 -9.52
C ILE A 64 8.48 -1.10 -9.03
N SER A 65 9.45 -1.41 -9.88
CA SER A 65 10.87 -1.20 -9.60
C SER A 65 11.18 0.25 -9.20
N ASP A 66 10.63 1.21 -9.94
CA ASP A 66 10.77 2.64 -9.66
C ASP A 66 10.14 2.99 -8.30
N LEU A 67 8.95 2.47 -8.00
CA LEU A 67 8.25 2.71 -6.73
C LEU A 67 9.07 2.23 -5.51
N PHE A 68 9.79 1.12 -5.63
CA PHE A 68 10.56 0.51 -4.55
C PHE A 68 12.07 0.75 -4.64
N ASP A 69 12.54 1.58 -5.58
CA ASP A 69 13.97 1.87 -5.82
C ASP A 69 14.82 0.58 -5.89
N THR A 70 14.31 -0.43 -6.59
CA THR A 70 14.86 -1.81 -6.60
C THR A 70 15.04 -2.30 -8.02
N ASN A 71 16.07 -3.11 -8.30
CA ASN A 71 16.31 -3.64 -9.65
C ASN A 71 15.11 -4.47 -10.19
N PRO A 72 14.59 -4.18 -11.40
CA PRO A 72 13.52 -4.95 -12.05
C PRO A 72 13.78 -6.46 -12.06
N LEU A 73 15.02 -6.89 -12.35
CA LEU A 73 15.37 -8.31 -12.44
C LEU A 73 15.24 -9.03 -11.10
N SER A 74 15.54 -8.34 -9.99
CA SER A 74 15.38 -8.89 -8.65
C SER A 74 13.91 -9.16 -8.33
N ILE A 75 13.01 -8.32 -8.84
CA ILE A 75 11.55 -8.52 -8.72
C ILE A 75 11.09 -9.65 -9.64
N ALA A 76 11.56 -9.70 -10.89
CA ALA A 76 11.16 -10.74 -11.85
C ALA A 76 11.50 -12.15 -11.35
N SER A 77 12.68 -12.32 -10.75
CA SER A 77 13.21 -13.62 -10.31
C SER A 77 12.29 -14.41 -9.38
N GLY A 78 11.50 -13.71 -8.54
CA GLY A 78 10.59 -14.33 -7.57
C GLY A 78 9.11 -14.29 -7.95
N ASN A 79 8.73 -13.53 -8.98
CA ASN A 79 7.33 -13.21 -9.26
C ASN A 79 6.87 -13.54 -10.68
N MET A 80 7.80 -13.74 -11.61
CA MET A 80 7.50 -13.86 -13.03
C MET A 80 8.07 -15.15 -13.61
N LYS A 81 7.31 -15.78 -14.50
CA LYS A 81 7.79 -16.90 -15.30
C LYS A 81 8.56 -16.43 -16.54
N ASN A 82 8.29 -15.21 -17.00
CA ASN A 82 8.94 -14.53 -18.11
C ASN A 82 9.08 -13.05 -17.76
N GLU A 83 10.27 -12.48 -17.93
CA GLU A 83 10.65 -11.13 -17.48
C GLU A 83 9.94 -9.98 -18.23
N PHE A 84 9.29 -10.29 -19.35
CA PHE A 84 8.63 -9.31 -20.23
C PHE A 84 7.09 -9.28 -20.12
N ASP A 85 6.48 -10.16 -19.31
CA ASP A 85 5.03 -10.16 -19.14
C ASP A 85 4.58 -9.01 -18.21
N ASN A 86 3.37 -8.50 -18.37
CA ASN A 86 2.82 -7.52 -17.41
C ASN A 86 2.13 -8.25 -16.24
N PHE A 87 2.15 -7.64 -15.06
CA PHE A 87 1.39 -8.14 -13.92
C PHE A 87 -0.11 -7.89 -14.11
N THR A 88 -0.91 -8.76 -13.52
CA THR A 88 -2.36 -8.60 -13.46
C THR A 88 -2.77 -7.80 -12.23
N THR A 89 -3.86 -7.04 -12.31
CA THR A 89 -4.39 -6.29 -11.16
C THR A 89 -4.67 -7.24 -9.99
N SER A 90 -4.32 -6.82 -8.78
CA SER A 90 -4.45 -7.59 -7.53
C SER A 90 -3.57 -8.84 -7.46
N GLN A 91 -2.59 -9.00 -8.36
CA GLN A 91 -1.58 -10.02 -8.23
C GLN A 91 -0.67 -9.71 -7.04
N LEU A 92 -0.44 -10.72 -6.19
CA LEU A 92 0.49 -10.62 -5.06
C LEU A 92 1.92 -10.80 -5.54
N LEU A 93 2.79 -9.85 -5.21
CA LEU A 93 4.20 -9.81 -5.58
C LEU A 93 5.06 -9.72 -4.33
N VAL A 94 6.23 -10.35 -4.36
CA VAL A 94 7.25 -10.31 -3.31
C VAL A 94 8.39 -9.41 -3.78
N ILE A 95 8.52 -8.23 -3.18
CA ILE A 95 9.49 -7.22 -3.59
C ILE A 95 10.65 -7.18 -2.58
N PRO A 96 11.90 -7.41 -3.02
CA PRO A 96 13.05 -7.22 -2.14
C PRO A 96 13.23 -5.73 -1.86
N VAL A 97 13.48 -5.37 -0.60
CA VAL A 97 13.67 -3.98 -0.17
C VAL A 97 14.75 -3.91 0.89
N THR A 98 15.48 -2.79 0.90
CA THR A 98 16.43 -2.49 1.97
C THR A 98 15.74 -1.66 3.03
N CYS A 99 15.75 -2.17 4.26
CA CYS A 99 15.27 -1.46 5.42
C CYS A 99 16.37 -0.55 5.98
N THR A 100 15.99 0.58 6.58
CA THR A 100 16.92 1.45 7.32
C THR A 100 16.42 1.67 8.74
N SER A 101 17.32 1.55 9.72
CA SER A 101 17.01 1.85 11.13
C SER A 101 17.32 3.31 11.43
N THR A 102 16.30 4.11 11.73
CA THR A 102 16.48 5.53 12.06
C THR A 102 16.57 5.74 13.57
N GLY A 103 17.44 5.03 14.28
CA GLY A 103 17.77 5.22 15.72
C GLY A 103 16.59 5.12 16.73
N LYS A 104 15.36 4.96 16.24
CA LYS A 104 14.09 4.82 16.93
C LYS A 104 13.25 3.90 16.05
N THR A 105 13.12 2.64 16.45
CA THR A 105 11.97 1.72 16.30
C THR A 105 11.09 1.77 15.03
N PHE A 106 11.56 2.28 13.91
CA PHE A 106 10.81 2.41 12.67
C PHE A 106 11.67 1.89 11.52
N LEU A 107 11.16 0.88 10.82
CA LEU A 107 11.68 0.48 9.51
C LEU A 107 11.02 1.37 8.47
N LEU A 108 11.80 2.27 7.89
CA LEU A 108 11.36 3.03 6.73
C LEU A 108 11.62 2.18 5.49
N LEU A 109 10.54 1.75 4.83
CA LEU A 109 10.61 1.27 3.47
C LEU A 109 10.85 2.48 2.57
N LYS A 110 11.94 2.44 1.80
CA LYS A 110 12.23 3.50 0.84
C LYS A 110 11.27 3.34 -0.35
N LEU A 111 10.20 4.14 -0.35
CA LEU A 111 9.30 4.27 -1.48
C LEU A 111 9.64 5.55 -2.23
N ASN A 112 9.77 5.46 -3.55
CA ASN A 112 9.92 6.61 -4.43
C ASN A 112 8.52 7.05 -4.86
N MET A 113 7.89 7.93 -4.07
CA MET A 113 6.66 8.62 -4.50
C MET A 113 7.06 9.86 -5.30
N LEU A 114 7.12 9.72 -6.62
CA LEU A 114 7.11 10.83 -7.59
C LEU A 114 5.67 11.19 -7.97
#